data_AF-A0A8J2Q3B6-F1
#
_entry.id   AF-A0A8J2Q3B6-F1
#
_cell.length_a   1.000
_cell.length_b   1.000
_cell.length_c   1.000
_cell.angle_alpha   90.00
_cell.angle_beta   90.00
_cell.angle_gamma   90.00
#
_symmetry.space_group_name_H-M   'P 1'
#
loop_
_entity.id
_entity.type
_entity.pdbx_description
1 polymer ?
#
loop_
_entity_poly.entity_id
_entity_poly.type
_entity_poly.pdbx_seq_one_letter_code
_entity_poly.pdbx_strand_id
1 'polypeptide(L)'
;MSIHIIIPFLLFIFSLIHCSPKYTIETYPDSLVEPDLCNLNSPGFACDPDQLLKPFNHTLSGAEYLSQHLRRIRYATNCPCLKKDELYGYCSNVNSHGYTISIAIMKLIAMNNDTMSAENHNHSVQIFAKMLQRQQHRSQCADDALIVAVADWKIVHTSVGEVIGRVLTPNIITRISQEAEPLFANANYLHGLTYMINRYGQILQHSIQNPEIKIWSMIWSRIMNSWLNLFLTLIVFITFIILIILIIIRFCCNKKQTYIIGREITN
;
A
#
# COMPACT_ATOMS: atom_id res chain seq x y z
N MET A 1 19.44 -22.44 58.46
CA MET A 1 18.60 -22.95 57.35
C MET A 1 17.94 -21.75 56.67
N SER A 2 18.03 -21.68 55.34
CA SER A 2 17.12 -20.92 54.45
C SER A 2 17.10 -19.40 54.48
N ILE A 3 18.17 -18.73 54.01
CA ILE A 3 18.06 -17.36 53.44
C ILE A 3 18.74 -17.24 52.06
N HIS A 4 19.69 -18.12 51.72
CA HIS A 4 20.45 -18.04 50.45
C HIS A 4 19.76 -18.61 49.20
N ILE A 5 18.55 -19.17 49.31
CA ILE A 5 17.87 -19.85 48.17
C ILE A 5 16.81 -18.93 47.49
N ILE A 6 16.44 -17.81 48.10
CA ILE A 6 15.31 -16.99 47.62
C ILE A 6 15.73 -15.98 46.52
N ILE A 7 16.97 -15.49 46.56
CA ILE A 7 17.48 -14.47 45.64
C ILE A 7 17.63 -14.96 44.17
N PRO A 8 18.11 -16.19 43.86
CA PRO A 8 18.19 -16.64 42.47
C PRO A 8 16.82 -17.00 41.87
N PHE A 9 15.81 -17.25 42.70
CA PHE A 9 14.46 -17.57 42.23
C PHE A 9 13.69 -16.32 41.75
N LEU A 10 13.92 -15.16 42.38
CA LEU A 10 13.34 -13.88 41.97
C LEU A 10 13.88 -13.39 40.62
N LEU A 11 15.17 -13.62 40.33
CA LEU A 11 15.77 -13.26 39.02
C LEU A 11 15.22 -14.10 37.85
N PHE A 12 14.72 -15.31 38.11
CA PHE A 12 14.08 -16.18 37.11
C PHE A 12 12.63 -15.77 36.80
N ILE A 13 11.94 -15.07 37.70
CA ILE A 13 10.55 -14.65 37.52
C ILE A 13 10.45 -13.38 36.65
N PHE A 14 11.47 -12.52 36.63
CA PHE A 14 11.50 -11.34 35.76
C PHE A 14 11.86 -11.63 34.29
N SER A 15 12.25 -12.87 33.96
CA SER A 15 12.69 -13.23 32.59
C SER A 15 11.57 -13.48 31.59
N LEU A 16 10.28 -13.48 31.99
CA LEU A 16 9.21 -14.07 31.19
C LEU A 16 7.97 -13.20 30.96
N ILE A 17 8.05 -11.89 31.14
CA ILE A 17 7.05 -10.97 30.57
C ILE A 17 7.67 -10.36 29.31
N HIS A 18 7.83 -11.18 28.26
CA HIS A 18 7.99 -10.65 26.90
C HIS A 18 6.63 -10.11 26.46
N CYS A 19 6.32 -8.86 26.84
CA CYS A 19 5.32 -8.10 26.12
C CYS A 19 5.82 -7.98 24.68
N SER A 20 5.25 -8.76 23.76
CA SER A 20 5.53 -8.58 22.33
C SER A 20 5.11 -7.15 21.99
N PRO A 21 6.05 -6.30 21.54
CA PRO A 21 5.74 -4.91 21.30
C PRO A 21 4.69 -4.83 20.20
N LYS A 22 3.66 -4.00 20.41
CA LYS A 22 2.77 -3.61 19.33
C LYS A 22 3.50 -2.57 18.49
N TYR A 23 3.78 -2.86 17.22
CA TYR A 23 4.53 -1.93 16.38
C TYR A 23 3.65 -0.77 15.92
N THR A 24 4.17 0.43 16.04
CA THR A 24 3.67 1.62 15.33
C THR A 24 4.55 1.86 14.11
N ILE A 25 4.21 2.87 13.32
CA ILE A 25 4.97 3.26 12.14
C ILE A 25 6.38 3.74 12.53
N GLU A 26 6.49 4.40 13.67
CA GLU A 26 7.73 4.97 14.19
C GLU A 26 8.61 3.93 14.91
N THR A 27 8.02 2.85 15.44
CA THR A 27 8.76 1.83 16.19
C THR A 27 9.11 0.60 15.37
N TYR A 28 8.54 0.44 14.17
CA TYR A 28 8.92 -0.65 13.28
C TYR A 28 10.31 -0.40 12.67
N PRO A 29 11.27 -1.32 12.83
CA PRO A 29 12.65 -1.09 12.39
C PRO A 29 12.78 -1.04 10.88
N ASP A 30 13.72 -0.21 10.38
CA ASP A 30 14.05 -0.17 8.96
C ASP A 30 15.20 -1.13 8.66
N SER A 31 14.92 -2.21 7.91
CA SER A 31 15.91 -3.24 7.55
C SER A 31 17.12 -2.75 6.73
N LEU A 32 17.09 -1.52 6.19
CA LEU A 32 18.26 -0.93 5.55
C LEU A 32 19.17 -0.16 6.51
N VAL A 33 18.63 0.30 7.64
CA VAL A 33 19.33 1.12 8.64
C VAL A 33 19.71 0.28 9.86
N GLU A 34 18.79 -0.57 10.33
CA GLU A 34 18.89 -1.37 11.54
C GLU A 34 18.67 -2.87 11.22
N PRO A 35 19.57 -3.50 10.43
CA PRO A 35 19.39 -4.89 9.97
C PRO A 35 19.32 -5.89 11.12
N ASP A 36 20.07 -5.67 12.20
CA ASP A 36 20.11 -6.56 13.36
C ASP A 36 18.73 -6.69 14.04
N LEU A 37 17.98 -5.58 14.14
CA LEU A 37 16.62 -5.56 14.67
C LEU A 37 15.62 -6.30 13.78
N CYS A 38 15.98 -6.53 12.52
CA CYS A 38 15.17 -7.22 11.51
C CYS A 38 15.58 -8.69 11.31
N ASN A 39 16.44 -9.24 12.18
CA ASN A 39 17.00 -10.59 12.06
C ASN A 39 17.80 -10.80 10.76
N LEU A 40 18.60 -9.79 10.40
CA LEU A 40 19.51 -9.78 9.26
C LEU A 40 20.95 -9.50 9.70
N ASN A 41 21.92 -10.15 9.06
CA ASN A 41 23.34 -9.85 9.27
C ASN A 41 23.85 -8.62 8.46
N SER A 42 23.03 -8.08 7.57
CA SER A 42 23.38 -6.93 6.72
C SER A 42 22.12 -6.25 6.16
N PRO A 43 22.22 -4.99 5.67
CA PRO A 43 21.07 -4.28 5.09
C PRO A 43 20.29 -5.11 4.06
N GLY A 44 18.98 -5.18 4.24
CA GLY A 44 18.10 -6.05 3.45
C GLY A 44 16.72 -5.44 3.20
N PHE A 45 15.88 -6.19 2.48
CA PHE A 45 14.54 -5.75 2.07
C PHE A 45 13.42 -6.47 2.79
N ALA A 46 13.71 -7.48 3.63
CA ALA A 46 12.76 -8.14 4.49
C ALA A 46 13.10 -7.87 5.96
N CYS A 47 12.10 -7.49 6.75
CA CYS A 47 12.25 -7.28 8.18
C CYS A 47 11.34 -8.21 8.98
N ASP A 48 11.92 -8.94 9.93
CA ASP A 48 11.22 -9.87 10.82
C ASP A 48 11.70 -9.71 12.28
N PRO A 49 11.31 -8.62 12.96
CA PRO A 49 11.76 -8.33 14.32
C PRO A 49 11.23 -9.34 15.35
N ASP A 50 10.11 -10.01 15.05
CA ASP A 50 9.47 -10.98 15.94
C ASP A 50 9.88 -12.44 15.65
N GLN A 51 10.80 -12.67 14.71
CA GLN A 51 11.31 -13.99 14.31
C GLN A 51 10.20 -14.98 13.90
N LEU A 52 9.21 -14.48 13.15
CA LEU A 52 8.07 -15.26 12.63
C LEU A 52 8.44 -16.13 11.43
N LEU A 53 9.54 -15.80 10.75
CA LEU A 53 10.04 -16.56 9.63
C LEU A 53 10.95 -17.69 10.12
N LYS A 54 10.51 -18.93 9.88
CA LYS A 54 11.34 -20.11 10.13
C LYS A 54 12.68 -19.97 9.38
N PRO A 55 13.80 -20.43 9.95
CA PRO A 55 15.07 -20.51 9.23
C PRO A 55 14.90 -21.31 7.94
N PHE A 56 15.49 -20.84 6.84
CA PHE A 56 15.45 -21.57 5.57
C PHE A 56 16.39 -22.79 5.62
N ASN A 57 17.56 -22.62 6.25
CA ASN A 57 18.52 -23.69 6.54
C ASN A 57 19.33 -23.33 7.81
N HIS A 58 20.34 -24.13 8.15
CA HIS A 58 21.18 -23.91 9.34
C HIS A 58 21.99 -22.60 9.35
N THR A 59 22.14 -21.96 8.20
CA THR A 59 23.01 -20.78 8.02
C THR A 59 22.25 -19.51 7.68
N LEU A 60 21.01 -19.63 7.17
CA LEU A 60 20.28 -18.54 6.55
C LEU A 60 18.94 -18.36 7.25
N SER A 61 18.76 -17.19 7.86
CA SER A 61 17.48 -16.81 8.46
C SER A 61 16.40 -16.71 7.37
N GLY A 62 15.12 -16.83 7.76
CA GLY A 62 14.02 -16.64 6.81
C GLY A 62 14.01 -15.22 6.22
N ALA A 63 14.35 -14.21 7.02
CA ALA A 63 14.46 -12.82 6.58
C ALA A 63 15.61 -12.62 5.58
N GLU A 64 16.75 -13.27 5.80
CA GLU A 64 17.89 -13.22 4.88
C GLU A 64 17.56 -13.90 3.55
N TYR A 65 16.93 -15.07 3.59
CA TYR A 65 16.48 -15.79 2.40
C TYR A 65 15.55 -14.92 1.53
N LEU A 66 14.55 -14.29 2.15
CA LEU A 66 13.63 -13.38 1.44
C LEU A 66 14.37 -12.14 0.93
N SER A 67 15.23 -11.52 1.75
CA SER A 67 16.03 -10.35 1.34
C SER A 67 16.90 -10.64 0.12
N GLN A 68 17.52 -11.83 0.04
CA GLN A 68 18.29 -12.24 -1.14
C GLN A 68 17.40 -12.38 -2.38
N HIS A 69 16.19 -12.93 -2.25
CA HIS A 69 15.24 -13.05 -3.36
C HIS A 69 14.74 -11.69 -3.86
N LEU A 70 14.36 -10.80 -2.94
CA LEU A 70 13.94 -9.43 -3.25
C LEU A 70 15.05 -8.66 -3.98
N ARG A 71 16.30 -8.81 -3.51
CA ARG A 71 17.47 -8.23 -4.15
C ARG A 71 17.69 -8.75 -5.58
N ARG A 72 17.48 -10.05 -5.82
CA ARG A 72 17.54 -10.63 -7.18
C ARG A 72 16.49 -10.01 -8.11
N ILE A 73 15.25 -9.81 -7.65
CA ILE A 73 14.20 -9.16 -8.45
C ILE A 73 14.62 -7.73 -8.83
N ARG A 74 15.14 -6.99 -7.85
CA ARG A 74 15.60 -5.60 -8.03
C ARG A 74 16.76 -5.47 -9.03
N TYR A 75 17.67 -6.44 -9.09
CA TYR A 75 18.78 -6.44 -10.06
C TYR A 75 18.43 -7.09 -11.40
N ALA A 76 17.45 -7.99 -11.44
CA ALA A 76 17.01 -8.65 -12.67
C ALA A 76 16.02 -7.80 -13.49
N THR A 77 15.52 -6.70 -12.92
CA THR A 77 14.59 -5.79 -13.60
C THR A 77 15.28 -4.47 -13.92
N ASN A 78 14.88 -3.84 -15.03
CA ASN A 78 15.36 -2.51 -15.38
C ASN A 78 14.59 -1.45 -14.61
N CYS A 79 15.19 -0.27 -14.44
CA CYS A 79 14.51 0.84 -13.82
C CYS A 79 13.25 1.24 -14.63
N PRO A 80 12.07 1.28 -14.01
CA PRO A 80 10.80 1.41 -14.74
C PRO A 80 10.35 2.85 -14.97
N CYS A 81 11.04 3.84 -14.39
CA CYS A 81 10.62 5.24 -14.42
C CYS A 81 10.64 5.80 -15.85
N LEU A 82 9.57 6.49 -16.23
CA LEU A 82 9.45 7.20 -17.50
C LEU A 82 9.58 8.71 -17.28
N LYS A 83 9.80 9.48 -18.35
CA LYS A 83 9.81 10.95 -18.27
C LYS A 83 8.53 11.52 -17.64
N LYS A 84 7.38 10.88 -17.86
CA LYS A 84 6.10 11.30 -17.25
C LYS A 84 6.03 11.05 -15.73
N ASP A 85 6.95 10.28 -15.18
CA ASP A 85 7.00 9.90 -13.77
C ASP A 85 7.93 10.81 -12.96
N GLU A 86 8.50 11.87 -13.57
CA GLU A 86 9.42 12.84 -12.93
C GLU A 86 8.86 13.45 -11.64
N LEU A 87 7.53 13.56 -11.52
CA LEU A 87 6.88 14.06 -10.30
C LEU A 87 7.02 13.10 -9.09
N TYR A 88 7.26 11.82 -9.34
CA TYR A 88 7.57 10.82 -8.31
C TYR A 88 9.08 10.62 -8.13
N GLY A 89 9.88 11.04 -9.11
CA GLY A 89 11.34 10.90 -9.14
C GLY A 89 11.83 10.30 -10.46
N TYR A 90 13.09 9.85 -10.50
CA TYR A 90 13.74 9.40 -11.74
C TYR A 90 14.80 8.32 -11.50
N CYS A 91 15.11 7.55 -12.54
CA CYS A 91 16.23 6.60 -12.53
C CYS A 91 17.57 7.34 -12.54
N SER A 92 18.40 7.16 -11.52
CA SER A 92 19.76 7.72 -11.52
C SER A 92 20.65 7.05 -12.58
N ASN A 93 21.48 7.82 -13.27
CA ASN A 93 22.46 7.27 -14.23
C ASN A 93 23.55 6.43 -13.56
N VAL A 94 23.80 6.63 -12.26
CA VAL A 94 24.90 5.98 -11.53
C VAL A 94 24.42 4.80 -10.71
N ASN A 95 23.29 4.95 -10.02
CA ASN A 95 22.77 3.96 -9.07
C ASN A 95 21.31 3.57 -9.36
N SER A 96 20.93 3.49 -10.63
CA SER A 96 19.60 2.99 -10.97
C SER A 96 19.46 1.51 -10.64
N HIS A 97 18.28 1.17 -10.19
CA HIS A 97 17.87 -0.22 -9.96
C HIS A 97 16.47 -0.45 -10.54
N GLY A 98 16.12 -1.72 -10.68
CA GLY A 98 14.78 -2.12 -11.06
C GLY A 98 13.75 -1.94 -9.94
N TYR A 99 12.60 -2.58 -10.13
CA TYR A 99 11.51 -2.55 -9.15
C TYR A 99 11.97 -2.97 -7.76
N THR A 100 11.43 -2.31 -6.75
CA THR A 100 11.77 -2.60 -5.36
C THR A 100 10.60 -3.27 -4.67
N ILE A 101 10.83 -4.44 -4.07
CA ILE A 101 9.84 -5.07 -3.21
C ILE A 101 10.47 -5.19 -1.83
N SER A 102 9.71 -4.85 -0.80
CA SER A 102 10.06 -5.03 0.59
C SER A 102 9.02 -5.87 1.33
N ILE A 103 9.45 -6.44 2.45
CA ILE A 103 8.61 -7.22 3.35
C ILE A 103 8.76 -6.66 4.76
N ALA A 104 7.64 -6.45 5.43
CA ALA A 104 7.55 -6.24 6.85
C ALA A 104 6.63 -7.33 7.43
N ILE A 105 7.14 -8.14 8.35
CA ILE A 105 6.34 -9.12 9.09
C ILE A 105 6.44 -8.84 10.60
N MET A 106 5.32 -8.95 11.30
CA MET A 106 5.20 -8.69 12.74
C MET A 106 4.01 -9.46 13.33
N LYS A 107 4.00 -9.66 14.64
CA LYS A 107 2.88 -10.28 15.36
C LYS A 107 1.66 -9.36 15.37
N LEU A 108 1.86 -8.13 15.84
CA LEU A 108 0.77 -7.18 16.07
C LEU A 108 1.20 -5.74 15.77
N ILE A 109 0.25 -4.93 15.34
CA ILE A 109 0.41 -3.49 15.16
C ILE A 109 -0.44 -2.72 16.19
N ALA A 110 0.03 -1.55 16.60
CA ALA A 110 -0.75 -0.60 17.39
C ALA A 110 -1.38 0.45 16.47
N MET A 111 -2.66 0.70 16.67
CA MET A 111 -3.38 1.85 16.11
C MET A 111 -4.18 2.54 17.19
N ASN A 112 -4.35 3.86 17.07
CA ASN A 112 -4.97 4.73 18.07
C ASN A 112 -6.48 4.48 18.34
N ASN A 113 -7.09 3.42 17.80
CA ASN A 113 -8.51 3.10 18.01
C ASN A 113 -8.67 1.74 18.69
N ASP A 114 -9.03 1.77 19.97
CA ASP A 114 -9.16 0.60 20.86
C ASP A 114 -10.39 -0.30 20.58
N THR A 115 -11.23 0.03 19.59
CA THR A 115 -12.44 -0.73 19.25
C THR A 115 -12.37 -1.29 17.83
N MET A 116 -11.72 -2.45 17.65
CA MET A 116 -11.52 -3.04 16.32
C MET A 116 -12.38 -4.29 16.06
N SER A 117 -13.28 -4.20 15.08
CA SER A 117 -13.88 -5.35 14.39
C SER A 117 -12.88 -5.97 13.40
N ALA A 118 -13.20 -7.13 12.81
CA ALA A 118 -12.35 -7.73 11.77
C ALA A 118 -12.20 -6.85 10.51
N GLU A 119 -13.25 -6.11 10.13
CA GLU A 119 -13.20 -5.13 9.04
C GLU A 119 -12.25 -3.97 9.39
N ASN A 120 -12.22 -3.57 10.66
CA ASN A 120 -11.28 -2.59 11.17
C ASN A 120 -9.83 -3.08 11.08
N HIS A 121 -9.55 -4.37 11.32
CA HIS A 121 -8.20 -4.93 11.20
C HIS A 121 -7.63 -4.83 9.77
N ASN A 122 -8.41 -5.24 8.76
CA ASN A 122 -7.97 -5.15 7.36
C ASN A 122 -7.66 -3.70 6.97
N HIS A 123 -8.55 -2.78 7.32
CA HIS A 123 -8.35 -1.36 7.04
C HIS A 123 -7.12 -0.79 7.77
N SER A 124 -6.88 -1.21 9.02
CA SER A 124 -5.68 -0.85 9.77
C SER A 124 -4.40 -1.35 9.11
N VAL A 125 -4.34 -2.61 8.69
CA VAL A 125 -3.14 -3.13 8.01
C VAL A 125 -2.89 -2.39 6.69
N GLN A 126 -3.94 -2.01 5.95
CA GLN A 126 -3.81 -1.19 4.74
C GLN A 126 -3.19 0.18 5.02
N ILE A 127 -3.72 0.90 6.03
CA ILE A 127 -3.18 2.20 6.44
C ILE A 127 -1.73 2.05 6.91
N PHE A 128 -1.47 1.06 7.76
CA PHE A 128 -0.14 0.79 8.30
C PHE A 128 0.87 0.56 7.17
N ALA A 129 0.54 -0.34 6.24
CA ALA A 129 1.40 -0.66 5.10
C ALA A 129 1.70 0.57 4.25
N LYS A 130 0.70 1.41 3.98
CA LYS A 130 0.88 2.63 3.19
C LYS A 130 1.76 3.65 3.91
N MET A 131 1.58 3.81 5.22
CA MET A 131 2.40 4.73 6.03
C MET A 131 3.84 4.24 6.15
N LEU A 132 4.04 2.95 6.42
CA LEU A 132 5.36 2.34 6.55
C LEU A 132 6.13 2.37 5.23
N GLN A 133 5.46 2.06 4.12
CA GLN A 133 6.05 2.17 2.78
C GLN A 133 6.56 3.58 2.52
N ARG A 134 5.74 4.59 2.82
CA ARG A 134 6.12 6.00 2.68
C ARG A 134 7.30 6.32 3.57
N GLN A 135 7.28 5.94 4.86
CA GLN A 135 8.38 6.22 5.78
C GLN A 135 9.72 5.62 5.34
N GLN A 136 9.71 4.39 4.83
CA GLN A 136 10.95 3.70 4.41
C GLN A 136 11.53 4.24 3.09
N HIS A 137 10.76 5.00 2.30
CA HIS A 137 11.21 5.68 1.07
C HIS A 137 12.10 4.82 0.15
N ARG A 138 11.71 3.57 -0.12
CA ARG A 138 12.57 2.61 -0.88
C ARG A 138 12.56 2.79 -2.39
N SER A 139 11.76 3.73 -2.90
CA SER A 139 11.54 3.99 -4.33
C SER A 139 12.46 5.06 -4.90
N GLN A 140 12.68 5.00 -6.21
CA GLN A 140 13.27 6.08 -7.01
C GLN A 140 12.19 6.94 -7.67
N CYS A 141 11.04 6.33 -8.00
CA CYS A 141 9.94 7.00 -8.69
C CYS A 141 8.58 6.37 -8.38
N ALA A 142 8.35 5.98 -7.11
CA ALA A 142 7.20 5.14 -6.73
C ALA A 142 7.17 3.78 -7.45
N ASP A 143 8.34 3.20 -7.70
CA ASP A 143 8.60 1.87 -8.26
C ASP A 143 8.70 0.77 -7.18
N ASP A 144 8.24 1.06 -5.96
CA ASP A 144 8.34 0.17 -4.81
C ASP A 144 7.01 -0.44 -4.38
N ALA A 145 7.06 -1.65 -3.82
CA ALA A 145 5.94 -2.30 -3.15
C ALA A 145 6.37 -2.81 -1.77
N LEU A 146 5.50 -2.68 -0.78
CA LEU A 146 5.70 -3.21 0.56
C LEU A 146 4.63 -4.26 0.88
N ILE A 147 5.07 -5.50 1.13
CA ILE A 147 4.21 -6.57 1.64
C ILE A 147 4.26 -6.52 3.18
N VAL A 148 3.12 -6.31 3.82
CA VAL A 148 2.96 -6.33 5.26
C VAL A 148 2.19 -7.57 5.68
N ALA A 149 2.75 -8.35 6.62
CA ALA A 149 2.09 -9.50 7.23
C ALA A 149 1.95 -9.29 8.75
N VAL A 150 0.71 -9.27 9.24
CA VAL A 150 0.39 -9.17 10.68
C VAL A 150 -0.10 -10.52 11.16
N ALA A 151 0.75 -11.23 11.91
CA ALA A 151 0.60 -12.66 12.11
C ALA A 151 -0.56 -13.04 13.03
N ASP A 152 -0.81 -12.26 14.08
CA ASP A 152 -1.90 -12.54 15.02
C ASP A 152 -3.28 -12.34 14.37
N TRP A 153 -3.37 -11.45 13.38
CA TRP A 153 -4.58 -11.23 12.60
C TRP A 153 -4.65 -12.11 11.35
N LYS A 154 -3.56 -12.80 10.99
CA LYS A 154 -3.41 -13.57 9.73
C LYS A 154 -3.71 -12.74 8.48
N ILE A 155 -3.42 -11.44 8.52
CA ILE A 155 -3.67 -10.52 7.42
C ILE A 155 -2.36 -10.25 6.68
N VAL A 156 -2.43 -10.33 5.36
CA VAL A 156 -1.34 -9.92 4.47
C VAL A 156 -1.87 -8.87 3.50
N HIS A 157 -1.17 -7.75 3.42
CA HIS A 157 -1.51 -6.66 2.51
C HIS A 157 -0.29 -6.23 1.72
N THR A 158 -0.48 -5.81 0.47
CA THR A 158 0.60 -5.25 -0.37
C THR A 158 0.26 -3.81 -0.70
N SER A 159 1.07 -2.87 -0.20
CA SER A 159 1.04 -1.48 -0.63
C SER A 159 1.94 -1.29 -1.84
N VAL A 160 1.52 -0.50 -2.82
CA VAL A 160 2.26 -0.30 -4.07
C VAL A 160 2.36 1.18 -4.40
N GLY A 161 3.53 1.58 -4.88
CA GLY A 161 3.75 2.88 -5.50
C GLY A 161 3.09 2.97 -6.89
N GLU A 162 2.92 4.20 -7.38
CA GLU A 162 2.19 4.49 -8.62
C GLU A 162 2.82 3.79 -9.85
N VAL A 163 4.15 3.73 -9.94
CA VAL A 163 4.83 3.18 -11.12
C VAL A 163 4.77 1.65 -11.12
N ILE A 164 5.02 1.00 -9.98
CA ILE A 164 4.90 -0.46 -9.89
C ILE A 164 3.44 -0.92 -9.94
N GLY A 165 2.49 -0.12 -9.45
CA GLY A 165 1.05 -0.42 -9.44
C GLY A 165 0.42 -0.52 -10.83
N ARG A 166 1.09 0.04 -11.86
CA ARG A 166 0.71 -0.17 -13.27
C ARG A 166 0.93 -1.61 -13.75
N VAL A 167 1.86 -2.32 -13.11
CA VAL A 167 2.19 -3.71 -13.40
C VAL A 167 1.56 -4.64 -12.36
N LEU A 168 1.76 -4.36 -11.08
CA LEU A 168 1.11 -5.07 -9.96
C LEU A 168 -0.24 -4.42 -9.64
N THR A 169 -1.20 -4.64 -10.54
CA THR A 169 -2.56 -4.10 -10.37
C THR A 169 -3.29 -4.72 -9.16
N PRO A 170 -4.32 -4.06 -8.60
CA PRO A 170 -5.10 -4.61 -7.49
C PRO A 170 -5.65 -6.02 -7.76
N ASN A 171 -6.07 -6.32 -9.00
CA ASN A 171 -6.55 -7.66 -9.37
C ASN A 171 -5.43 -8.70 -9.32
N ILE A 172 -4.22 -8.36 -9.77
CA ILE A 172 -3.05 -9.24 -9.71
C ILE A 172 -2.68 -9.51 -8.25
N ILE A 173 -2.61 -8.46 -7.44
CA ILE A 173 -2.30 -8.56 -6.00
C ILE A 173 -3.33 -9.44 -5.31
N THR A 174 -4.62 -9.15 -5.49
CA THR A 174 -5.73 -9.88 -4.86
C THR A 174 -5.67 -11.37 -5.21
N ARG A 175 -5.50 -11.68 -6.49
CA ARG A 175 -5.38 -13.06 -6.96
C ARG A 175 -4.20 -13.79 -6.30
N ILE A 176 -3.02 -13.19 -6.31
CA ILE A 176 -1.81 -13.80 -5.73
C ILE A 176 -1.95 -13.97 -4.21
N SER A 177 -2.56 -13.00 -3.53
CA SER A 177 -2.85 -13.08 -2.09
C SER A 177 -3.82 -14.22 -1.76
N GLN A 178 -4.86 -14.42 -2.56
CA GLN A 178 -5.80 -15.54 -2.40
C GLN A 178 -5.11 -16.90 -2.66
N GLU A 179 -4.26 -16.98 -3.69
CA GLU A 179 -3.47 -18.19 -3.97
C GLU A 179 -2.51 -18.53 -2.82
N ALA A 180 -2.00 -17.53 -2.09
CA ALA A 180 -1.11 -17.69 -0.94
C ALA A 180 -1.83 -17.86 0.41
N GLU A 181 -3.13 -17.56 0.51
CA GLU A 181 -3.92 -17.57 1.75
C GLU A 181 -3.78 -18.89 2.55
N PRO A 182 -3.83 -20.09 1.94
CA PRO A 182 -3.72 -21.34 2.69
C PRO A 182 -2.37 -21.48 3.44
N LEU A 183 -1.31 -20.85 2.94
CA LEU A 183 0.00 -20.85 3.59
C LEU A 183 -0.03 -19.97 4.85
N PHE A 184 -0.67 -18.80 4.79
CA PHE A 184 -0.83 -17.89 5.92
C PHE A 184 -1.81 -18.43 6.97
N ALA A 185 -2.89 -19.09 6.55
CA ALA A 185 -3.83 -19.74 7.45
C ALA A 185 -3.14 -20.77 8.39
N ASN A 186 -2.12 -21.45 7.86
CA ASN A 186 -1.27 -22.44 8.54
C ASN A 186 0.00 -21.84 9.19
N ALA A 187 0.08 -20.50 9.33
CA ALA A 187 1.24 -19.78 9.86
C ALA A 187 2.57 -20.10 9.13
N ASN A 188 2.50 -20.50 7.87
CA ASN A 188 3.66 -20.77 7.04
C ASN A 188 4.10 -19.51 6.27
N TYR A 189 4.48 -18.47 7.02
CA TYR A 189 4.78 -17.15 6.48
C TYR A 189 5.94 -17.14 5.49
N LEU A 190 7.03 -17.88 5.77
CA LEU A 190 8.17 -17.96 4.85
C LEU A 190 7.73 -18.45 3.47
N HIS A 191 6.96 -19.53 3.39
CA HIS A 191 6.52 -20.08 2.11
C HIS A 191 5.46 -19.19 1.46
N GLY A 192 4.52 -18.63 2.23
CA GLY A 192 3.51 -17.70 1.70
C GLY A 192 4.12 -16.45 1.08
N LEU A 193 5.07 -15.81 1.79
CA LEU A 193 5.79 -14.66 1.28
C LEU A 193 6.68 -15.02 0.09
N THR A 194 7.39 -16.16 0.15
CA THR A 194 8.19 -16.67 -0.98
C THR A 194 7.34 -16.86 -2.23
N TYR A 195 6.13 -17.42 -2.07
CA TYR A 195 5.18 -17.57 -3.16
C TYR A 195 4.82 -16.20 -3.77
N MET A 196 4.41 -15.24 -2.94
CA MET A 196 4.03 -13.90 -3.41
C MET A 196 5.17 -13.20 -4.16
N ILE A 197 6.39 -13.18 -3.60
CA ILE A 197 7.53 -12.51 -4.25
C ILE A 197 7.95 -13.21 -5.54
N ASN A 198 7.83 -14.53 -5.64
CA ASN A 198 8.14 -15.26 -6.86
C ASN A 198 7.15 -14.90 -7.97
N ARG A 199 5.85 -14.82 -7.64
CA ARG A 199 4.81 -14.42 -8.60
C ARG A 199 4.95 -12.96 -9.01
N TYR A 200 5.20 -12.05 -8.07
CA TYR A 200 5.48 -10.64 -8.39
C TYR A 200 6.75 -10.50 -9.24
N GLY A 201 7.84 -11.17 -8.86
CA GLY A 201 9.10 -11.16 -9.62
C GLY A 201 8.92 -11.64 -11.06
N GLN A 202 8.19 -12.74 -11.28
CA GLN A 202 7.86 -13.22 -12.62
C GLN A 202 7.12 -12.14 -13.43
N ILE A 203 6.08 -11.52 -12.87
CA ILE A 203 5.29 -10.50 -13.57
C ILE A 203 6.14 -9.27 -13.91
N LEU A 204 6.96 -8.80 -12.96
CA LEU A 204 7.83 -7.64 -13.13
C LEU A 204 8.97 -7.87 -14.13
N GLN A 205 9.47 -9.11 -14.24
CA GLN A 205 10.45 -9.47 -15.25
C GLN A 205 9.84 -9.56 -16.64
N HIS A 206 8.63 -10.12 -16.77
CA HIS A 206 7.95 -10.25 -18.06
C HIS A 206 7.36 -8.93 -18.58
N SER A 207 7.03 -7.97 -17.71
CA SER A 207 6.57 -6.64 -18.14
C SER A 207 7.61 -5.89 -18.98
N ILE A 208 8.89 -6.24 -18.84
CA ILE A 208 10.02 -5.70 -19.62
C ILE A 208 10.00 -6.23 -21.06
N GLN A 209 9.54 -7.46 -21.27
CA GLN A 209 9.53 -8.10 -22.58
C GLN A 209 8.32 -7.71 -23.44
N ASN A 210 7.30 -7.07 -22.85
CA ASN A 210 6.08 -6.71 -23.57
C ASN A 210 5.83 -5.19 -23.60
N PRO A 211 6.40 -4.45 -24.57
CA PRO A 211 6.20 -3.00 -24.72
C PRO A 211 4.73 -2.59 -24.95
N GLU A 212 3.84 -3.55 -25.22
CA GLU A 212 2.41 -3.30 -25.40
C GLU A 212 1.71 -2.80 -24.12
N ILE A 213 2.16 -3.18 -22.92
CA ILE A 213 1.58 -2.68 -21.65
C ILE A 213 1.83 -1.18 -21.49
N LYS A 214 3.00 -0.72 -21.96
CA LYS A 214 3.37 0.71 -21.99
C LYS A 214 2.46 1.49 -22.94
N ILE A 215 2.06 0.86 -24.05
CA ILE A 215 1.16 1.43 -25.06
C ILE A 215 -0.29 1.45 -24.54
N TRP A 216 -0.78 0.36 -23.95
CA TRP A 216 -2.15 0.27 -23.42
C TRP A 216 -2.40 1.18 -22.22
N SER A 217 -1.45 1.27 -21.28
CA SER A 217 -1.50 2.23 -20.17
C SER A 217 -1.57 3.68 -20.65
N MET A 218 -0.79 4.02 -21.69
CA MET A 218 -0.73 5.36 -22.26
C MET A 218 -1.99 5.69 -23.08
N ILE A 219 -2.59 4.69 -23.72
CA ILE A 219 -3.87 4.81 -24.42
C ILE A 219 -5.00 5.02 -23.42
N TRP A 220 -5.09 4.21 -22.36
CA TRP A 220 -6.15 4.35 -21.34
C TRP A 220 -6.07 5.67 -20.57
N SER A 221 -4.87 6.15 -20.21
CA SER A 221 -4.75 7.44 -19.52
C SER A 221 -5.17 8.62 -20.41
N ARG A 222 -4.91 8.54 -21.72
CA ARG A 222 -5.36 9.54 -22.70
C ARG A 222 -6.87 9.49 -22.92
N ILE A 223 -7.43 8.30 -22.99
CA ILE A 223 -8.88 8.09 -23.10
C ILE A 223 -9.57 8.66 -21.85
N MET A 224 -9.18 8.26 -20.65
CA MET A 224 -9.84 8.71 -19.41
C MET A 224 -9.76 10.23 -19.21
N ASN A 225 -8.62 10.88 -19.50
CA ASN A 225 -8.53 12.35 -19.44
C ASN A 225 -9.39 13.04 -20.50
N SER A 226 -9.52 12.47 -21.70
CA SER A 226 -10.35 13.05 -22.76
C SER A 226 -11.84 12.93 -22.44
N TRP A 227 -12.28 11.81 -21.87
CA TRP A 227 -13.66 11.62 -21.45
C TRP A 227 -14.02 12.51 -20.26
N LEU A 228 -13.12 12.66 -19.28
CA LEU A 228 -13.33 13.56 -18.13
C LEU A 228 -13.58 15.01 -18.58
N ASN A 229 -12.80 15.51 -19.55
CA ASN A 229 -12.98 16.85 -20.10
C ASN A 229 -14.30 17.00 -20.86
N LEU A 230 -14.72 15.98 -21.62
CA LEU A 230 -16.02 15.94 -22.29
C LEU A 230 -17.19 15.95 -21.29
N PHE A 231 -17.10 15.17 -20.21
CA PHE A 231 -18.11 15.17 -19.15
C PHE A 231 -18.18 16.53 -18.43
N LEU A 232 -17.04 17.14 -18.10
CA LEU A 232 -17.00 18.45 -17.45
C LEU A 232 -17.58 19.55 -18.32
N THR A 233 -17.25 19.56 -19.62
CA THR A 233 -17.82 20.53 -20.58
C THR A 233 -19.33 20.36 -20.76
N LEU A 234 -19.81 19.12 -20.80
CA LEU A 234 -21.25 18.83 -20.85
C LEU A 234 -21.99 19.35 -19.61
N ILE A 235 -21.43 19.16 -18.42
CA ILE A 235 -22.01 19.66 -17.16
C ILE A 235 -22.10 21.20 -17.16
N VAL A 236 -21.05 21.88 -17.61
CA VAL A 236 -21.07 23.36 -17.72
C VAL A 236 -22.12 23.82 -18.73
N PHE A 237 -22.29 23.12 -19.85
CA PHE A 237 -23.30 23.46 -20.84
C PHE A 237 -24.74 23.27 -20.32
N ILE A 238 -25.00 22.16 -19.62
CA ILE A 238 -26.32 21.89 -19.03
C ILE A 238 -26.67 22.93 -17.97
N THR A 239 -25.72 23.28 -17.10
CA THR A 239 -25.96 24.31 -16.06
C THR A 239 -26.23 25.69 -16.67
N PHE A 240 -25.56 26.04 -17.76
CA PHE A 240 -25.81 27.27 -18.51
C PHE A 240 -27.22 27.31 -19.13
N ILE A 241 -27.68 26.22 -19.74
CA ILE A 241 -29.04 26.14 -20.29
C ILE A 241 -30.09 26.28 -19.18
N ILE A 242 -29.90 25.60 -18.04
CA ILE A 242 -30.81 25.71 -16.89
C ILE A 242 -30.88 27.16 -16.41
N LEU A 243 -29.75 27.86 -16.31
CA LEU A 243 -29.69 29.27 -15.92
C LEU A 243 -30.50 30.16 -16.88
N ILE A 244 -30.34 29.98 -18.20
CA ILE A 244 -31.11 30.74 -19.21
C ILE A 244 -32.60 30.49 -19.05
N ILE A 245 -33.02 29.23 -18.89
CA ILE A 245 -34.43 28.88 -18.70
C ILE A 245 -34.98 29.58 -17.45
N LEU A 246 -34.25 29.56 -16.33
CA LEU A 246 -34.65 30.24 -15.10
C LEU A 246 -34.77 31.76 -15.27
N ILE A 247 -33.86 32.39 -16.03
CA ILE A 247 -33.92 33.83 -16.35
C ILE A 247 -35.16 34.14 -17.19
N ILE A 248 -35.45 33.33 -18.22
CA ILE A 248 -36.64 33.49 -19.06
C ILE A 248 -37.92 33.35 -18.22
N ILE A 249 -38.01 32.31 -17.39
CA ILE A 249 -39.14 32.10 -16.47
C ILE A 249 -39.31 33.32 -15.56
N ARG A 250 -38.23 33.80 -14.94
CA ARG A 250 -38.26 34.99 -14.07
C ARG A 250 -38.77 36.23 -14.82
N PHE A 251 -38.32 36.45 -16.05
CA PHE A 251 -38.74 37.58 -16.87
C PHE A 251 -40.22 37.47 -17.29
N CYS A 252 -40.68 36.27 -17.64
CA CYS A 252 -42.08 36.00 -17.97
C CYS A 252 -43.01 36.11 -16.75
N CYS A 253 -42.58 35.68 -15.57
CA CYS A 253 -43.35 35.79 -14.33
C CYS A 253 -43.47 37.24 -13.84
N ASN A 254 -42.42 38.06 -14.00
CA ASN A 254 -42.43 39.47 -13.56
C ASN A 254 -43.41 40.34 -14.37
N LYS A 255 -43.73 39.96 -15.62
CA LYS A 255 -44.71 40.66 -16.46
C LYS A 255 -46.18 40.43 -16.06
N LYS A 256 -46.50 39.42 -15.26
CA LYS A 256 -47.88 39.07 -14.90
C LYS A 256 -48.41 39.71 -13.61
N GLN A 257 -47.62 40.52 -12.91
CA GLN A 257 -48.04 41.18 -11.65
C GLN A 257 -48.52 42.63 -11.81
N THR A 258 -48.61 43.16 -13.03
CA THR A 258 -49.28 44.44 -13.29
C THR A 258 -50.66 44.19 -13.89
N TYR A 259 -51.66 44.94 -13.41
CA TYR A 259 -53.09 44.97 -13.80
C TYR A 259 -53.94 43.88 -13.09
N ILE A 260 -54.98 44.17 -12.29
CA ILE A 260 -55.96 45.26 -12.28
C ILE A 260 -56.40 45.54 -10.82
N ILE A 261 -56.18 46.75 -10.29
CA ILE A 261 -56.92 47.27 -9.13
C ILE A 261 -58.27 47.78 -9.65
N GLY A 262 -59.34 47.25 -9.08
CA GLY A 262 -60.72 47.50 -9.47
C GLY A 262 -61.11 48.97 -9.36
N ARG A 263 -61.85 49.44 -10.37
CA ARG A 263 -62.63 50.67 -10.26
C ARG A 263 -64.06 50.26 -9.88
N GLU A 264 -64.38 50.55 -8.64
CA GLU A 264 -65.70 50.46 -8.03
C GLU A 264 -66.66 51.43 -8.72
N ILE A 265 -67.83 50.94 -9.12
CA ILE A 265 -68.95 51.76 -9.56
C ILE A 265 -69.95 51.76 -8.41
N THR A 266 -70.19 52.94 -7.82
CA THR A 266 -71.36 53.19 -6.99
C THR A 266 -72.08 54.44 -7.50
N ASN A 267 -73.31 54.18 -7.94
CA ASN A 267 -74.53 55.01 -8.04
C ASN A 267 -74.45 56.42 -8.63
#